data_AF-A0A367LVB3-F1
#
_entry.id   AF-A0A367LVB3-F1
#
_cell.length_a   1.000
_cell.length_b   1.000
_cell.length_c   1.000
_cell.angle_alpha   90.00
_cell.angle_beta   90.00
_cell.angle_gamma   90.00
#
_symmetry.space_group_name_H-M   'P 1'
#
loop_
_entity.id
_entity.type
_entity.pdbx_description
1 polymer ?
#
loop_
_entity_poly.entity_id
_entity_poly.type
_entity_poly.pdbx_seq_one_letter_code
_entity_poly.pdbx_strand_id
1 'polypeptide(L)' 'LKRLVKSPYISLPNLLAGRLLVPELIQDAATPQALAATLSPLLDDGSQQVEFFDAIHRALRQDASAQAAEAGLQLVERR' A
#
# COMPACT_ATOMS: atom_id res chain seq x y z
N LEU A 1 7.82 -13.97 -15.80
CA LEU A 1 7.98 -13.43 -14.43
C LEU A 1 7.43 -14.42 -13.37
N LYS A 2 7.88 -15.69 -13.39
CA LYS A 2 7.38 -16.79 -12.54
C LYS A 2 8.07 -16.91 -11.16
N ARG A 3 8.92 -15.94 -10.79
CA ARG A 3 9.74 -15.87 -9.56
C ARG A 3 9.90 -14.38 -9.24
N LEU A 4 9.82 -13.85 -8.02
CA LEU A 4 9.61 -14.35 -6.66
C LEU A 4 9.11 -13.09 -5.89
N VAL A 5 7.95 -13.15 -5.24
CA VAL A 5 7.61 -12.14 -4.21
C VAL A 5 7.65 -12.87 -2.87
N LYS A 6 8.65 -12.55 -2.04
CA LYS A 6 8.83 -13.14 -0.70
C LYS A 6 7.93 -12.47 0.36
N SER A 7 7.07 -11.56 -0.08
CA SER A 7 6.20 -10.77 0.77
C SER A 7 4.85 -11.49 0.94
N PRO A 8 4.23 -11.45 2.13
CA PRO A 8 2.91 -12.05 2.37
C PRO A 8 1.80 -11.41 1.52
N TYR A 9 1.99 -10.15 1.09
CA TYR A 9 1.06 -9.41 0.23
C TYR A 9 1.83 -8.65 -0.87
N ILE A 10 1.17 -8.39 -2.00
CA ILE A 10 1.76 -7.64 -3.12
C ILE A 10 1.48 -6.14 -3.00
N SER A 11 0.25 -5.77 -2.66
CA SER A 11 -0.18 -4.38 -2.61
C SER A 11 0.32 -3.70 -1.34
N LEU A 12 0.71 -2.42 -1.47
CA LEU A 12 1.15 -1.63 -0.34
C LEU A 12 0.10 -1.52 0.78
N PRO A 13 -1.21 -1.37 0.49
CA PRO A 13 -2.20 -1.29 1.56
C PRO A 13 -2.31 -2.57 2.39
N ASN A 14 -2.31 -3.74 1.74
CA ASN A 14 -2.34 -5.02 2.47
C ASN A 14 -1.05 -5.28 3.25
N LEU A 15 0.09 -4.87 2.69
CA LEU A 15 1.38 -4.92 3.37
C LEU A 15 1.37 -4.13 4.67
N LEU A 16 0.88 -2.89 4.61
CA LEU A 16 0.80 -2.00 5.77
C LEU A 16 -0.30 -2.44 6.75
N ALA A 17 -1.36 -3.08 6.26
CA ALA A 17 -2.43 -3.64 7.10
C ALA A 17 -2.05 -4.94 7.81
N GLY A 18 -1.05 -5.66 7.31
CA GLY A 18 -0.75 -7.03 7.76
C GLY A 18 -1.87 -8.04 7.46
N ARG A 19 -2.91 -7.64 6.72
CA ARG A 19 -4.08 -8.44 6.35
C ARG A 19 -4.54 -8.10 4.93
N LEU A 20 -5.28 -9.02 4.32
CA LEU A 20 -6.02 -8.77 3.08
C LEU A 20 -7.16 -7.78 3.36
N LEU A 21 -6.94 -6.51 3.00
CA LEU A 21 -7.91 -5.42 3.05
C LEU A 21 -8.56 -5.19 1.68
N VAL A 22 -7.74 -5.24 0.64
CA VAL A 22 -8.19 -5.20 -0.75
C VAL A 22 -7.80 -6.48 -1.47
N PRO A 23 -8.67 -6.99 -2.35
CA PRO A 23 -8.37 -8.20 -3.12
C PRO A 23 -7.19 -7.99 -4.07
N GLU A 24 -6.37 -9.04 -4.21
CA GLU A 24 -5.18 -9.04 -5.08
C GLU A 24 -5.32 -10.13 -6.15
N LEU A 25 -5.64 -9.73 -7.38
CA LEU A 25 -5.67 -10.62 -8.55
C LEU A 25 -4.34 -10.55 -9.28
N ILE A 26 -3.55 -11.62 -9.20
CA ILE A 26 -2.15 -11.63 -9.68
C ILE A 26 -2.02 -12.40 -10.99
N GLN A 27 -1.36 -11.78 -11.98
CA GLN A 27 -1.05 -12.38 -13.27
C GLN A 27 -2.30 -12.98 -13.95
N ASP A 28 -2.31 -14.28 -14.17
CA ASP A 28 -3.40 -14.99 -14.86
C ASP A 28 -4.73 -14.95 -14.11
N ALA A 29 -4.72 -14.61 -12.81
CA ALA A 29 -5.95 -14.40 -12.04
C ALA A 29 -6.65 -13.05 -12.33
N ALA A 30 -5.95 -12.08 -12.96
CA ALA A 30 -6.51 -10.78 -13.31
C ALA A 30 -7.34 -10.83 -14.60
N THR A 31 -8.33 -11.72 -14.66
CA THR A 31 -9.26 -11.83 -15.79
C THR A 31 -10.35 -10.76 -15.71
N PRO A 32 -10.96 -10.36 -16.83
CA PRO A 32 -12.05 -9.37 -16.83
C PRO A 32 -13.21 -9.76 -15.89
N GLN A 33 -13.58 -11.04 -15.87
CA GLN A 33 -14.67 -11.55 -15.03
C GLN A 33 -14.29 -11.51 -13.55
N ALA A 34 -13.07 -11.92 -13.21
CA ALA A 34 -12.57 -11.87 -11.84
C ALA A 34 -12.49 -10.42 -11.35
N LEU A 35 -11.98 -9.50 -12.17
CA LEU A 35 -11.93 -8.07 -11.85
C LEU A 35 -13.33 -7.49 -11.60
N ALA A 36 -14.29 -7.75 -12.49
CA ALA A 36 -15.65 -7.24 -12.33
C ALA A 36 -16.31 -7.75 -11.04
N ALA A 37 -16.24 -9.06 -10.79
CA ALA A 37 -16.81 -9.66 -9.58
C ALA A 37 -16.15 -9.15 -8.29
N THR A 38 -14.85 -8.86 -8.35
CA THR A 38 -14.05 -8.42 -7.22
C THR A 38 -14.24 -6.92 -6.92
N LEU A 39 -14.39 -6.10 -7.96
CA LEU A 39 -14.52 -4.65 -7.82
C LEU A 39 -15.96 -4.22 -7.51
N SER A 40 -16.98 -4.94 -8.00
CA SER A 40 -18.38 -4.53 -7.82
C SER A 40 -18.74 -4.26 -6.34
N PRO A 41 -18.43 -5.15 -5.39
CA PRO A 41 -18.73 -4.91 -3.97
C PRO A 41 -17.98 -3.69 -3.39
N LEU A 42 -16.76 -3.42 -3.87
CA LEU A 42 -15.96 -2.29 -3.41
C LEU A 42 -16.46 -0.95 -3.97
N LEU A 43 -17.09 -0.98 -5.14
CA LEU A 43 -17.74 0.19 -5.74
C LEU A 43 -19.09 0.46 -5.07
N ASP A 44 -19.79 -0.59 -4.67
CA ASP A 44 -21.06 -0.49 -3.95
C ASP A 44 -20.85 0.01 -2.51
N ASP A 45 -19.87 -0.54 -1.78
CA ASP A 45 -19.48 -0.10 -0.44
C ASP A 45 -17.98 -0.31 -0.17
N GLY A 46 -17.19 0.71 -0.49
CA GLY A 46 -15.74 0.77 -0.24
C GLY A 46 -15.34 1.53 1.03
N SER A 47 -16.28 1.79 1.94
CA SER A 47 -16.07 2.68 3.10
C SER A 47 -14.91 2.22 4.00
N GLN A 48 -14.82 0.91 4.27
CA GLN A 48 -13.73 0.32 5.06
C GLN A 48 -12.35 0.56 4.43
N GLN A 49 -12.24 0.44 3.10
CA GLN A 49 -10.99 0.65 2.38
C GLN A 49 -10.58 2.12 2.44
N VAL A 50 -11.53 3.03 2.23
CA VAL A 50 -11.28 4.49 2.26
C VAL A 50 -10.83 4.93 3.65
N GLU A 51 -11.53 4.51 4.71
CA GLU A 51 -11.18 4.85 6.08
C GLU A 51 -9.77 4.37 6.43
N PHE A 52 -9.45 3.13 6.07
CA PHE A 52 -8.14 2.58 6.33
C PHE A 52 -7.03 3.25 5.50
N PHE A 53 -7.30 3.60 4.24
CA PHE A 53 -6.36 4.36 3.42
C PHE A 53 -6.06 5.73 4.00
N ASP A 54 -7.07 6.44 4.53
CA ASP A 54 -6.86 7.73 5.20
C ASP A 54 -5.99 7.56 6.46
N ALA A 55 -6.27 6.53 7.27
CA ALA A 55 -5.47 6.22 8.45
C ALA A 55 -4.01 5.94 8.11
N ILE A 56 -3.74 5.11 7.09
CA ILE A 56 -2.38 4.85 6.60
C ILE A 56 -1.72 6.14 6.10
N HIS A 57 -2.43 6.91 5.28
CA HIS A 57 -1.87 8.11 4.67
C HIS A 57 -1.44 9.12 5.75
N ARG A 58 -2.25 9.31 6.79
CA ARG A 58 -1.90 10.14 7.94
C ARG A 58 -0.70 9.60 8.71
N ALA A 59 -0.65 8.29 8.96
CA ALA A 59 0.46 7.68 9.67
C ALA A 59 1.80 7.82 8.92
N LEU A 60 1.78 7.71 7.59
CA LEU A 60 2.97 7.85 6.73
C LEU A 60 3.40 9.30 6.51
N ARG A 61 2.52 10.27 6.79
CA ARG A 61 2.79 11.69 6.61
C ARG A 61 3.65 12.22 7.77
N GLN A 62 4.94 11.86 7.75
CA GLN A 62 5.92 12.19 8.80
C GLN A 62 6.93 13.28 8.38
N ASP A 63 6.55 14.20 7.50
CA ASP A 63 7.46 15.25 6.98
C ASP A 63 8.82 14.71 6.52
N ALA A 64 8.79 13.54 5.85
CA ALA A 64 9.98 12.76 5.52
C ALA A 64 11.07 13.58 4.81
N SER A 65 10.68 14.53 3.95
CA SER A 65 11.63 15.44 3.28
C SER A 65 12.36 16.37 4.25
N ALA A 66 11.66 16.95 5.23
CA ALA A 66 12.27 17.80 6.23
C ALA A 66 13.20 16.99 7.15
N GLN A 67 12.76 15.81 7.58
CA GLN A 67 13.59 14.90 8.39
C GLN A 67 14.84 14.44 7.63
N ALA A 68 14.72 14.14 6.34
CA ALA A 68 15.85 13.76 5.51
C ALA A 68 16.85 14.91 5.31
N ALA A 69 16.37 16.14 5.09
CA ALA A 69 17.21 17.32 4.98
C ALA A 69 17.98 17.60 6.29
N GLU A 70 17.28 17.56 7.43
CA GLU A 70 17.87 17.72 8.76
C GLU A 70 18.96 16.65 9.04
N ALA A 71 18.66 15.38 8.76
CA ALA A 71 19.64 14.30 8.92
C ALA A 71 20.87 14.49 8.01
N GLY A 72 20.68 15.02 6.81
CA GLY A 72 21.77 15.35 5.90
C GLY A 72 22.68 16.47 6.43
N LEU A 73 22.09 17.54 6.98
CA LEU A 73 22.85 18.64 7.60
C LEU A 73 23.67 18.16 8.80
N GLN A 74 23.07 17.38 9.70
CA GLN A 74 23.75 16.81 10.86
C GLN A 74 24.94 15.92 10.48
N LEU A 75 24.86 15.21 9.34
CA LEU A 75 25.97 14.39 8.84
C LEU A 75 27.13 15.24 8.33
N VAL A 76 26.84 16.38 7.71
CA VAL A 76 27.85 17.32 7.21
C VAL A 76 28.54 18.05 8.37
N GLU A 77 27.80 18.44 9.41
CA GLU A 77 28.34 19.14 10.59
C GLU A 77 29.18 18.25 11.52
N ARG A 78 29.00 16.92 11.45
CA ARG A 78 29.81 15.95 12.21
C ARG A 78 31.16 15.64 11.56
N ARG A 79 31.49 16.23 10.41
CA ARG A 79 32.78 16.12 9.74
C ARG A 79 33.64 17.35 10.01
#